data_AF-A0A914W576-F1
#
_entry.id   AF-A0A914W576-F1
#
_cell.length_a   1.000
_cell.length_b   1.000
_cell.length_c   1.000
_cell.angle_alpha   90.00
_cell.angle_beta   90.00
_cell.angle_gamma   90.00
#
_symmetry.space_group_name_H-M   'P 1'
#
loop_
_entity.id
_entity.type
_entity.pdbx_description
1 polymer ?
#
loop_
_entity_poly.entity_id
_entity_poly.type
_entity_poly.pdbx_seq_one_letter_code
_entity_poly.pdbx_strand_id
1 'polypeptide(L)'
;MHRGVSGRRQCGATIISDRWLLTAAHCTYDFQKGSAFVGFTDITDWFTHKVYGIRTVINHPYYSYRDKTTYANDIALVMLTESIVFTKDIQPICLPSSDSFFSTPLHTGYVTGWGYFSLPQNESALENGVDAPLHNQQTPHHVRRGLSDRLLQAEVPYIDTATCR
;
A
#
# COMPACT_ATOMS: atom_id res chain seq x y z
N MET A 1 4.30 3.92 -8.86
CA MET A 1 3.39 4.90 -9.50
C MET A 1 3.14 4.44 -10.93
N HIS A 2 1.94 3.93 -11.23
CA HIS A 2 1.55 3.65 -12.61
C HIS A 2 0.73 4.82 -13.16
N ARG A 3 1.02 5.22 -14.39
CA ARG A 3 0.06 5.95 -15.22
C ARG A 3 -0.81 4.88 -15.84
N GLY A 4 -2.07 4.77 -15.41
CA GLY A 4 -3.03 3.91 -16.11
C GLY A 4 -3.23 4.40 -17.56
N VAL A 5 -3.92 3.61 -18.36
CA VAL A 5 -4.23 3.82 -19.80
C VAL A 5 -4.80 5.22 -20.13
N SER A 6 -5.26 5.99 -19.14
CA SER A 6 -5.78 7.36 -19.24
C SER A 6 -4.87 8.48 -18.67
N GLY A 7 -3.62 8.18 -18.30
CA GLY A 7 -2.69 9.14 -17.65
C GLY A 7 -2.99 9.41 -16.17
N ARG A 8 -3.93 8.66 -15.58
CA ARG A 8 -4.33 8.77 -14.16
C ARG A 8 -3.35 7.98 -13.27
N ARG A 9 -2.97 8.57 -12.12
CA ARG A 9 -2.13 7.88 -11.13
C ARG A 9 -2.95 6.81 -10.42
N GLN A 10 -2.42 5.60 -10.36
CA GLN A 10 -2.97 4.48 -9.60
C GLN A 10 -2.03 4.14 -8.44
N CYS A 11 -2.63 3.96 -7.27
CA CYS A 11 -1.97 3.58 -6.02
C CYS A 11 -2.82 2.54 -5.29
N GLY A 12 -2.17 1.74 -4.45
CA GLY A 12 -2.87 0.91 -3.47
C GLY A 12 -3.34 1.72 -2.27
N ALA A 13 -4.33 1.17 -1.57
CA ALA A 13 -4.79 1.67 -0.28
C ALA A 13 -5.32 0.49 0.55
N THR A 14 -5.28 0.62 1.86
CA THR A 14 -5.71 -0.42 2.81
C THR A 14 -6.95 0.05 3.54
N ILE A 15 -7.97 -0.81 3.64
CA ILE A 15 -9.17 -0.53 4.41
C ILE A 15 -8.82 -0.61 5.90
N ILE A 16 -9.10 0.45 6.67
CA ILE A 16 -8.90 0.47 8.13
C ILE A 16 -10.20 0.67 8.90
N SER A 17 -11.28 1.06 8.23
CA SER A 17 -12.65 1.08 8.74
C SER A 17 -13.65 1.13 7.58
N ASP A 18 -14.96 1.20 7.88
CA ASP A 18 -16.01 1.24 6.88
C ASP A 18 -15.97 2.51 6.00
N ARG A 19 -15.33 3.60 6.46
CA ARG A 19 -15.21 4.85 5.69
C ARG A 19 -13.80 5.37 5.51
N TRP A 20 -12.79 4.70 6.07
CA TRP A 20 -11.42 5.18 6.02
C TRP A 20 -10.49 4.18 5.36
N LEU A 21 -9.71 4.68 4.41
CA LEU A 21 -8.59 4.00 3.82
C LEU A 21 -7.28 4.66 4.26
N LEU A 22 -6.25 3.84 4.43
CA LEU A 22 -4.87 4.25 4.64
C LEU A 22 -4.08 4.12 3.34
N THR A 23 -3.28 5.11 2.99
CA THR A 23 -2.40 5.08 1.81
C THR A 23 -1.16 5.92 2.05
N ALA A 24 -0.30 6.04 1.04
CA ALA A 24 0.87 6.89 1.08
C ALA A 24 0.52 8.36 0.75
N ALA A 25 1.19 9.31 1.39
CA ALA A 25 1.00 10.72 1.09
C ALA A 25 1.45 11.08 -0.33
N HIS A 26 2.50 10.44 -0.85
CA HIS A 26 2.94 10.63 -2.23
C HIS A 26 1.90 10.22 -3.27
N CYS A 27 0.92 9.41 -2.90
CA CYS A 27 -0.19 9.04 -3.78
C CYS A 27 -1.24 10.14 -3.90
N THR A 28 -1.32 11.03 -2.91
CA THR A 28 -2.44 11.98 -2.77
C THR A 28 -2.01 13.45 -2.59
N TYR A 29 -0.71 13.75 -2.46
CA TYR A 29 -0.21 15.11 -2.21
C TYR A 29 -0.65 16.14 -3.26
N ASP A 30 -0.81 15.72 -4.50
CA ASP A 30 -1.23 16.54 -5.64
C ASP A 30 -2.62 16.16 -6.17
N PHE A 31 -3.40 15.44 -5.36
CA PHE A 31 -4.70 14.91 -5.74
C PHE A 31 -5.68 14.84 -4.57
N GLN A 32 -6.79 15.56 -4.69
CA GLN A 32 -7.85 15.59 -3.66
C GLN A 32 -9.16 14.95 -4.10
N LYS A 33 -9.26 14.46 -5.35
CA LYS A 33 -10.53 14.00 -5.94
C LYS A 33 -10.36 12.74 -6.76
N GLY A 34 -10.85 11.61 -6.29
CA GLY A 34 -10.76 10.34 -7.00
C GLY A 34 -11.84 9.34 -6.63
N SER A 35 -11.57 8.11 -7.04
CA SER A 35 -12.40 6.96 -6.71
C SER A 35 -11.53 5.88 -6.09
N ALA A 36 -12.06 5.22 -5.06
CA ALA A 36 -11.50 3.99 -4.53
C ALA A 36 -12.26 2.80 -5.12
N PHE A 37 -11.51 1.80 -5.57
CA PHE A 37 -12.05 0.54 -6.05
C PHE A 37 -11.80 -0.51 -4.95
N VAL A 38 -12.82 -1.30 -4.60
CA VAL A 38 -12.74 -2.26 -3.49
C VAL A 38 -13.41 -3.58 -3.88
N GLY A 39 -12.84 -4.70 -3.42
CA GLY A 39 -13.47 -6.03 -3.49
C GLY A 39 -13.22 -6.80 -4.78
N PHE A 40 -12.08 -6.58 -5.42
CA PHE A 40 -11.68 -7.23 -6.66
C PHE A 40 -10.18 -7.50 -6.61
N THR A 41 -9.75 -8.60 -7.22
CA THR A 41 -8.33 -8.96 -7.35
C THR A 41 -7.84 -8.87 -8.78
N ASP A 42 -8.75 -8.88 -9.77
CA ASP A 42 -8.45 -8.70 -11.18
C ASP A 42 -8.82 -7.28 -11.64
N ILE A 43 -7.82 -6.44 -11.93
CA ILE A 43 -8.02 -5.07 -12.41
C ILE A 43 -8.65 -5.00 -13.81
N THR A 44 -8.73 -6.12 -14.53
CA THR A 44 -9.44 -6.25 -15.81
C THR A 44 -10.89 -6.70 -15.63
N ASP A 45 -11.34 -6.94 -14.40
CA ASP A 45 -12.74 -7.22 -14.10
C ASP A 45 -13.48 -5.93 -13.69
N TRP A 46 -14.06 -5.27 -14.69
CA TRP A 46 -14.86 -4.06 -14.51
C TRP A 46 -16.20 -4.28 -13.81
N PHE A 47 -16.64 -5.52 -13.59
CA PHE A 47 -17.98 -5.83 -13.09
C PHE A 47 -18.01 -6.18 -11.60
N THR A 48 -16.91 -6.66 -11.03
CA THR A 48 -16.86 -7.11 -9.62
C THR A 48 -16.43 -6.03 -8.65
N HIS A 49 -15.75 -4.97 -9.11
CA HIS A 49 -15.30 -3.90 -8.24
C HIS A 49 -16.45 -3.01 -7.74
N LYS A 50 -16.39 -2.60 -6.47
CA LYS A 50 -17.21 -1.50 -5.95
C LYS A 50 -16.44 -0.19 -6.02
N VAL A 51 -17.07 0.84 -6.57
CA VAL A 51 -16.46 2.16 -6.72
C VAL A 51 -17.03 3.11 -5.68
N TYR A 52 -16.16 3.67 -4.85
CA TYR A 52 -16.51 4.67 -3.84
C TYR A 52 -15.91 6.01 -4.20
N GLY A 53 -16.67 7.09 -4.02
CA GLY A 53 -16.17 8.45 -4.14
C GLY A 53 -15.25 8.81 -2.96
N ILE A 54 -14.25 9.64 -3.21
CA ILE A 54 -13.43 10.24 -2.15
C ILE A 54 -14.08 11.52 -1.64
N ARG A 55 -14.39 11.56 -0.34
CA ARG A 55 -14.92 12.73 0.36
C ARG A 55 -13.81 13.69 0.78
N THR A 56 -12.74 13.18 1.38
CA THR A 56 -11.61 14.00 1.81
C THR A 56 -10.33 13.19 1.86
N VAL A 57 -9.20 13.88 1.70
CA VAL A 57 -7.84 13.36 1.87
C VAL A 57 -7.16 14.14 2.97
N ILE A 58 -6.49 13.44 3.89
CA ILE A 58 -5.70 14.02 4.97
C ILE A 58 -4.29 13.47 4.85
N ASN A 59 -3.40 14.27 4.24
CA ASN A 59 -1.97 13.99 4.23
C ASN A 59 -1.36 14.30 5.60
N HIS A 60 -0.36 13.51 6.01
CA HIS A 60 0.37 13.84 7.22
C HIS A 60 1.02 15.24 7.12
N PRO A 61 0.87 16.12 8.12
CA PRO A 61 1.26 17.53 8.03
C PRO A 61 2.76 17.74 7.81
N TYR A 62 3.59 16.76 8.20
CA TYR A 62 5.04 16.78 8.01
C TYR A 62 5.53 15.98 6.80
N TYR A 63 4.64 15.55 5.90
CA TYR A 63 5.06 15.01 4.61
C TYR A 63 5.58 16.14 3.70
N SER A 64 6.75 15.95 3.09
CA SER A 64 7.35 16.92 2.17
C SER A 64 7.54 16.32 0.78
N TYR A 65 6.76 16.78 -0.20
CA TYR A 65 6.91 16.37 -1.61
C TYR A 65 8.24 16.81 -2.24
N ARG A 66 8.94 17.76 -1.60
CA ARG A 66 10.25 18.28 -2.06
C ARG A 66 11.39 17.38 -1.64
N ASP A 67 11.26 16.67 -0.52
CA ASP A 67 12.27 15.72 -0.05
C ASP A 67 11.90 14.30 -0.49
N LYS A 68 12.34 13.95 -1.70
CA LYS A 68 12.13 12.63 -2.29
C LYS A 68 13.16 11.59 -1.85
N THR A 69 14.05 11.94 -0.94
CA THR A 69 15.11 11.03 -0.49
C THR A 69 14.69 10.26 0.76
N THR A 70 13.97 10.91 1.66
CA THR A 70 13.62 10.31 2.96
C THR A 70 12.26 9.62 2.96
N TYR A 71 11.31 10.08 2.13
CA TYR A 71 9.89 9.67 2.20
C TYR A 71 9.35 9.72 3.65
N ALA A 72 9.86 10.63 4.46
CA ALA A 72 9.48 10.74 5.84
C ALA A 72 8.00 11.13 5.96
N ASN A 73 7.28 10.44 6.83
CA ASN A 73 5.84 10.64 7.06
C ASN A 73 4.98 10.47 5.80
N ASP A 74 5.37 9.54 4.91
CA ASP A 74 4.63 9.21 3.70
C ASP A 74 3.36 8.39 3.99
N ILE A 75 2.40 9.03 4.67
CA ILE A 75 1.15 8.43 5.13
C ILE A 75 0.00 9.42 4.96
N ALA A 76 -1.14 8.92 4.50
CA ALA A 76 -2.36 9.70 4.32
C ALA A 76 -3.61 8.86 4.62
N LEU A 77 -4.65 9.56 5.08
CA LEU A 77 -5.98 9.01 5.25
C LEU A 77 -6.90 9.48 4.13
N VAL A 78 -7.73 8.58 3.63
CA VAL A 78 -8.75 8.87 2.63
C VAL A 78 -10.12 8.50 3.20
N MET A 79 -11.02 9.48 3.28
CA MET A 79 -12.40 9.26 3.70
C MET A 79 -13.29 9.03 2.48
N LEU A 80 -14.11 7.99 2.51
CA LEU A 80 -15.08 7.68 1.47
C LEU A 80 -16.37 8.48 1.65
N THR A 81 -17.08 8.71 0.55
CA THR A 81 -18.41 9.36 0.56
C THR A 81 -19.47 8.48 1.23
N GLU A 82 -19.32 7.17 1.14
CA GLU A 82 -20.26 6.15 1.62
C GLU A 82 -19.52 5.06 2.39
N SER A 83 -20.23 4.35 3.29
CA SER A 83 -19.67 3.23 4.04
C SER A 83 -19.50 2.00 3.15
N ILE A 84 -18.37 1.33 3.28
CA ILE A 84 -18.13 -0.01 2.75
C ILE A 84 -19.01 -1.00 3.49
N VAL A 85 -19.74 -1.83 2.74
CA VAL A 85 -20.42 -3.00 3.28
C VAL A 85 -19.41 -4.14 3.34
N PHE A 86 -19.00 -4.52 4.55
CA PHE A 86 -18.07 -5.63 4.74
C PHE A 86 -18.69 -6.97 4.38
N THR A 87 -17.87 -7.84 3.80
CA THR A 87 -18.24 -9.19 3.35
C THR A 87 -17.11 -10.15 3.74
N LYS A 88 -17.24 -11.44 3.43
CA LYS A 88 -16.15 -12.40 3.62
C LYS A 88 -14.85 -12.00 2.88
N ASP A 89 -14.97 -11.27 1.77
CA ASP A 89 -13.85 -10.89 0.89
C ASP A 89 -13.44 -9.41 1.06
N ILE A 90 -14.19 -8.63 1.85
CA ILE A 90 -13.94 -7.21 2.09
C ILE A 90 -13.98 -6.96 3.59
N GLN A 91 -12.80 -6.80 4.19
CA GLN A 91 -12.62 -6.55 5.62
C GLN A 91 -11.54 -5.49 5.86
N PRO A 92 -11.63 -4.72 6.96
CA PRO A 92 -10.55 -3.83 7.37
C PRO A 92 -9.38 -4.62 7.96
N ILE A 93 -8.17 -4.06 7.87
CA ILE A 93 -7.02 -4.54 8.65
C ILE A 93 -7.04 -3.94 10.06
N CYS A 94 -6.48 -4.68 11.02
CA CYS A 94 -6.20 -4.14 12.35
C CYS A 94 -5.02 -3.17 12.30
N LEU A 95 -5.10 -2.08 13.05
CA LEU A 95 -3.96 -1.20 13.28
C LEU A 95 -3.10 -1.72 14.44
N PRO A 96 -1.76 -1.63 14.34
CA PRO A 96 -0.87 -1.92 15.45
C PRO A 96 -1.13 -0.99 16.65
N SER A 97 -0.89 -1.47 17.87
CA SER A 97 -0.87 -0.60 19.05
C SER A 97 0.37 0.30 19.03
N SER A 98 0.33 1.43 19.75
CA SER A 98 1.50 2.32 19.86
C SER A 98 2.74 1.62 20.42
N ASP A 99 2.52 0.58 21.22
CA ASP A 99 3.55 -0.14 21.95
C ASP A 99 3.97 -1.43 21.21
N SER A 100 3.40 -1.70 20.03
CA SER A 100 3.81 -2.83 19.22
C SER A 100 5.15 -2.52 18.58
N PHE A 101 6.22 -3.00 19.21
CA PHE A 101 7.52 -3.11 18.57
C PHE A 101 7.52 -4.40 17.77
N PHE A 102 7.86 -4.33 16.49
CA PHE A 102 8.29 -5.51 15.74
C PHE A 102 9.62 -5.95 16.32
N SER A 103 9.61 -6.59 17.48
CA SER A 103 10.79 -7.07 18.18
C SER A 103 11.41 -8.21 17.39
N THR A 104 12.74 -8.31 17.45
CA THR A 104 13.45 -9.51 16.98
C THR A 104 12.96 -10.76 17.73
N PRO A 105 12.81 -11.92 17.07
CA PRO A 105 13.21 -12.22 15.69
C PRO A 105 12.29 -11.61 14.61
N LEU A 106 12.84 -11.46 13.40
CA LEU A 106 12.20 -10.82 12.25
C LEU A 106 10.84 -11.49 11.98
N HIS A 107 9.78 -10.70 11.98
CA HIS A 107 8.47 -11.17 11.54
C HIS A 107 8.42 -11.08 10.01
N THR A 108 7.85 -12.10 9.37
CA THR A 108 7.51 -12.02 7.94
C THR A 108 6.26 -11.17 7.79
N GLY A 109 6.33 -10.14 6.96
CA GLY A 109 5.17 -9.37 6.53
C GLY A 109 4.69 -9.84 5.16
N TYR A 110 3.41 -9.66 4.89
CA TYR A 110 2.83 -9.86 3.55
C TYR A 110 2.65 -8.50 2.87
N VAL A 111 3.12 -8.40 1.63
CA VAL A 111 2.89 -7.22 0.78
C VAL A 111 2.08 -7.66 -0.44
N THR A 112 0.95 -7.00 -0.70
CA THR A 112 0.11 -7.28 -1.86
C THR A 112 -0.09 -6.06 -2.74
N GLY A 113 -0.37 -6.28 -4.04
CA GLY A 113 -0.79 -5.24 -4.96
C GLY A 113 -0.60 -5.59 -6.44
N TRP A 114 -0.85 -4.61 -7.29
CA TRP A 114 -0.79 -4.69 -8.76
C TRP A 114 0.43 -3.94 -9.35
N GLY A 115 1.48 -3.75 -8.55
CA GLY A 115 2.72 -3.11 -9.00
C GLY A 115 3.45 -3.94 -10.08
N TYR A 116 4.31 -3.31 -10.89
CA TYR A 116 5.12 -4.07 -11.85
C TYR A 116 6.13 -4.96 -11.11
N PHE A 117 6.08 -6.26 -11.36
CA PHE A 117 7.24 -7.14 -11.21
C PHE A 117 8.11 -6.95 -12.44
N SER A 118 9.44 -6.98 -12.30
CA SER A 118 10.37 -6.86 -13.43
C SER A 118 10.37 -8.13 -14.30
N LEU A 119 9.22 -8.45 -14.88
CA LEU A 119 8.97 -9.43 -15.92
C LEU A 119 8.44 -8.68 -17.16
N PRO A 120 8.59 -9.21 -18.38
CA PRO A 120 8.35 -8.43 -19.59
C PRO A 120 6.89 -7.95 -19.68
N GLN A 121 6.69 -6.65 -19.48
CA GLN A 121 5.65 -5.76 -20.03
C GLN A 121 4.21 -6.28 -20.13
N ASN A 122 3.79 -7.17 -19.25
CA ASN A 122 2.37 -7.45 -19.05
C ASN A 122 2.00 -6.85 -17.69
N GLU A 123 1.13 -5.84 -17.72
CA GLU A 123 0.43 -5.39 -16.52
C GLU A 123 -0.10 -6.63 -15.81
N SER A 124 0.34 -6.89 -14.58
CA SER A 124 -0.24 -7.98 -13.81
C SER A 124 -1.68 -7.58 -13.51
N ALA A 125 -2.61 -8.10 -14.32
CA ALA A 125 -4.04 -7.90 -14.16
C ALA A 125 -4.51 -8.38 -12.77
N LEU A 126 -3.82 -9.36 -12.20
CA LEU A 126 -4.15 -9.96 -10.92
C LEU A 126 -3.32 -9.35 -9.78
N GLU A 127 -3.95 -9.24 -8.61
CA GLU A 127 -3.29 -8.90 -7.36
C GLU A 127 -2.32 -10.02 -6.98
N ASN A 128 -1.08 -9.66 -6.67
CA ASN A 128 -0.08 -10.63 -6.23
C ASN A 128 0.35 -10.31 -4.81
N GLY A 129 0.69 -11.34 -4.04
CA GLY A 129 1.22 -11.23 -2.69
C GLY A 129 2.58 -11.90 -2.56
N VAL A 130 3.47 -11.29 -1.77
CA VAL A 130 4.81 -11.82 -1.47
C VAL A 130 5.11 -11.74 0.02
N ASP A 131 5.74 -12.80 0.52
CA ASP A 131 6.34 -12.85 1.85
C ASP A 131 7.62 -12.01 1.88
N ALA A 132 7.74 -11.12 2.85
CA ALA A 132 8.88 -10.20 2.97
C ALA A 132 9.38 -10.11 4.42
N PRO A 133 10.65 -10.48 4.70
CA PRO A 133 11.25 -10.25 6.00
C PRO A 133 11.28 -8.76 6.37
N LEU A 134 10.78 -8.44 7.57
CA LEU A 134 10.71 -7.06 8.07
C LEU A 134 11.98 -6.65 8.82
N HIS A 135 12.50 -5.47 8.51
CA HIS A 135 13.64 -4.83 9.15
C HIS A 135 13.18 -3.52 9.85
N ASN A 136 13.39 -3.43 11.18
CA ASN A 136 13.03 -2.30 12.08
C ASN A 136 14.10 -1.19 12.34
N GLN A 137 14.46 -0.84 13.59
CA GLN A 137 15.63 0.01 13.97
C GLN A 137 16.78 -0.75 14.71
N GLN A 138 16.63 -2.06 14.98
CA GLN A 138 17.66 -2.93 15.62
C GLN A 138 18.60 -3.74 14.68
N THR A 139 18.14 -4.09 13.47
CA THR A 139 18.91 -4.31 12.22
C THR A 139 20.27 -3.65 12.04
N PRO A 140 21.35 -4.34 11.63
CA PRO A 140 22.58 -3.67 11.26
C PRO A 140 22.38 -2.64 10.12
N HIS A 141 23.00 -1.47 10.25
CA HIS A 141 22.86 -0.36 9.29
C HIS A 141 23.18 -0.72 7.83
N HIS A 142 24.10 -1.65 7.57
CA HIS A 142 24.42 -2.07 6.20
C HIS A 142 23.26 -2.80 5.50
N VAL A 143 22.32 -3.37 6.28
CA VAL A 143 21.10 -4.00 5.79
C VAL A 143 20.01 -2.96 5.53
N ARG A 144 20.07 -1.81 6.22
CA ARG A 144 19.07 -0.74 6.15
C ARG A 144 19.60 0.49 5.46
N ARG A 145 19.29 0.63 4.17
CA ARG A 145 19.70 1.81 3.41
C ARG A 145 18.81 3.00 3.74
N GLY A 146 19.31 3.93 4.58
CA GLY A 146 18.72 5.27 4.74
C GLY A 146 17.33 5.32 5.38
N LEU A 147 16.97 4.31 6.19
CA LEU A 147 15.67 4.30 6.88
C LEU A 147 15.63 5.31 8.02
N SER A 148 14.60 6.14 8.02
CA SER A 148 14.25 6.94 9.20
C SER A 148 13.57 6.06 10.27
N ASP A 149 13.54 6.54 11.52
CA ASP A 149 12.93 5.84 12.67
C ASP A 149 11.44 5.50 12.50
N ARG A 150 10.79 6.10 11.50
CA ARG A 150 9.35 5.93 11.19
C ARG A 150 9.09 4.96 10.04
N LEU A 151 10.12 4.33 9.51
CA LEU A 151 10.01 3.39 8.39
C LEU A 151 10.46 1.99 8.82
N LEU A 152 9.75 0.99 8.32
CA LEU A 152 10.19 -0.39 8.28
C LEU A 152 10.61 -0.70 6.84
N GLN A 153 11.63 -1.54 6.67
CA GLN A 153 12.03 -2.05 5.36
C GLN A 153 11.65 -3.51 5.25
N ALA A 154 10.82 -3.83 4.27
CA ALA A 154 10.57 -5.20 3.87
C ALA A 154 11.53 -5.54 2.71
N GLU A 155 12.28 -6.63 2.83
CA GLU A 155 13.04 -7.14 1.68
C GLU A 155 12.15 -8.13 0.94
N VAL A 156 11.86 -7.86 -0.32
CA VAL A 156 11.14 -8.82 -1.15
C VAL A 156 12.19 -9.69 -1.82
N PRO A 157 12.32 -10.99 -1.47
CA PRO A 157 13.25 -11.86 -2.17
C PRO A 157 12.89 -11.87 -3.66
N TYR A 158 13.91 -11.85 -4.52
CA TYR A 158 13.71 -12.10 -5.95
C TYR A 158 13.22 -13.54 -6.11
N ILE A 159 11.90 -13.71 -6.21
CA ILE A 159 11.27 -15.00 -6.47
C ILE A 159 11.26 -15.18 -7.98
N ASP A 160 12.13 -16.06 -8.48
CA ASP A 160 11.97 -16.67 -9.80
C ASP A 160 10.66 -17.48 -9.75
N THR A 161 9.62 -16.96 -10.40
CA THR A 161 8.27 -17.52 -10.38
C THR A 161 8.22 -18.81 -11.19
N ALA A 162 8.76 -19.91 -10.64
CA ALA A 162 8.72 -21.23 -11.24
C ALA A 162 8.11 -22.31 -10.32
N THR A 163 7.61 -21.96 -9.13
CA THR A 163 6.97 -22.95 -8.26
C THR A 163 5.79 -22.37 -7.49
N CYS A 164 4.58 -22.63 -7.98
CA CYS A 164 3.40 -22.75 -7.12
C CYS A 164 3.33 -24.21 -6.63
N ARG A 165 3.09 -24.42 -5.33
CA ARG A 165 2.49 -25.64 -4.80
C ARG A 165 1.05 -25.37 -4.43
#